data_AF-A0A8A1M423-F1
#
_entry.id   AF-A0A8A1M423-F1
#
_cell.length_a   1.000
_cell.length_b   1.000
_cell.length_c   1.000
_cell.angle_alpha   90.00
_cell.angle_beta   90.00
_cell.angle_gamma   90.00
#
_symmetry.space_group_name_H-M   'P 1'
#
loop_
_entity.id
_entity.type
_entity.pdbx_description
1 polymer ?
#
loop_
_entity_poly.entity_id
_entity_poly.type
_entity_poly.pdbx_seq_one_letter_code
_entity_poly.pdbx_strand_id
1 'polypeptide(L)'
;MAAITDPSAIAKSRIAAVASMKREVEHFTNIKKLLEEAQDQFCELICDDDDVGVAYLTLEEAQDLVLNGKATKESHIDEEEAVLVELFAADDVSRTTKAEIYACVSRLQADRRKCEDERQHIDSHGYSGNQNDEDSGCNFDNKNDNKVMDMGFKAG
;
A
#
# COMPACT_ATOMS: atom_id res chain seq x y z
N MET A 1 32.83 -2.33 34.49
CA MET A 1 31.81 -1.28 34.62
C MET A 1 30.81 -1.48 33.49
N ALA A 2 29.59 -1.90 33.80
CA ALA A 2 28.51 -1.88 32.81
C ALA A 2 28.20 -0.41 32.50
N ALA A 3 28.15 -0.04 31.22
CA ALA A 3 27.65 1.27 30.83
C ALA A 3 26.19 1.34 31.29
N ILE A 4 25.91 2.15 32.32
CA ILE A 4 24.54 2.47 32.71
C ILE A 4 23.97 3.26 31.54
N THR A 5 23.20 2.59 30.69
CA THR A 5 22.57 3.24 29.55
C THR A 5 21.36 3.98 30.10
N ASP A 6 21.39 5.31 30.07
CA ASP A 6 20.31 6.17 30.58
C ASP A 6 18.99 5.85 29.84
N PRO A 7 17.96 5.32 30.53
CA PRO A 7 16.67 4.99 29.93
C PRO A 7 15.99 6.20 29.28
N SER A 8 16.24 7.41 29.80
CA SER A 8 15.75 8.64 29.19
C SER A 8 16.40 8.91 27.83
N ALA A 9 17.71 8.64 27.71
CA ALA A 9 18.42 8.76 26.44
C ALA A 9 17.97 7.68 25.43
N ILE A 10 17.73 6.45 25.88
CA ILE A 10 17.17 5.38 25.05
C ILE A 10 15.81 5.81 24.49
N ALA A 11 14.90 6.25 25.35
CA ALA A 11 13.57 6.69 24.93
C ALA A 11 13.63 7.81 23.88
N LYS A 12 14.49 8.81 24.09
CA LYS A 12 14.70 9.89 23.10
C LYS A 12 15.21 9.38 21.76
N SER A 13 16.16 8.43 21.79
CA SER A 13 16.65 7.78 20.57
C SER A 13 15.55 7.02 19.84
N ARG A 14 14.69 6.29 20.56
CA ARG A 14 13.56 5.57 19.97
C ARG A 14 12.51 6.51 19.37
N ILE A 15 12.19 7.62 20.05
CA ILE A 15 11.31 8.67 19.49
C ILE A 15 11.87 9.22 18.18
N ALA A 16 13.18 9.48 18.11
CA ALA A 16 13.82 9.93 16.88
C ALA A 16 13.76 8.87 15.77
N ALA A 17 13.94 7.59 16.11
CA ALA A 17 13.81 6.48 15.17
C ALA A 17 12.39 6.39 14.59
N VAL A 18 11.35 6.46 15.44
CA VAL A 18 9.95 6.53 15.00
C VAL A 18 9.73 7.67 14.02
N ALA A 19 10.22 8.88 14.33
CA ALA A 19 10.08 10.03 13.44
C ALA A 19 10.77 9.82 12.08
N SER A 20 11.92 9.14 12.04
CA SER A 20 12.60 8.77 10.79
C SER A 20 11.77 7.76 9.99
N MET A 21 11.33 6.68 10.64
CA MET A 21 10.56 5.62 9.97
C MET A 21 9.25 6.15 9.40
N LYS A 22 8.58 7.09 10.07
CA LYS A 22 7.38 7.75 9.52
C LYS A 22 7.67 8.49 8.20
N ARG A 23 8.78 9.21 8.11
CA ARG A 23 9.18 9.86 6.86
C ARG A 23 9.48 8.84 5.76
N GLU A 24 10.09 7.71 6.12
CA GLU A 24 10.33 6.61 5.18
C GLU A 24 9.01 6.02 4.65
N VAL A 25 8.00 5.84 5.51
CA VAL A 25 6.64 5.41 5.11
C VAL A 25 5.97 6.41 4.15
N GLU A 26 6.14 7.72 4.40
CA GLU A 26 5.69 8.77 3.48
C GLU A 26 6.42 8.69 2.12
N HIS A 27 7.74 8.46 2.14
CA HIS A 27 8.52 8.27 0.92
C HIS A 27 8.06 7.06 0.13
N PHE A 28 7.82 5.90 0.77
CA PHE A 28 7.27 4.73 0.07
C PHE A 28 5.91 5.02 -0.55
N THR A 29 5.05 5.76 0.15
CA THR A 29 3.74 6.17 -0.37
C THR A 29 3.87 7.04 -1.63
N ASN A 30 4.84 7.96 -1.65
CA ASN A 30 5.08 8.81 -2.83
C ASN A 30 5.75 8.03 -3.98
N ILE A 31 6.69 7.13 -3.68
CA ILE A 31 7.33 6.29 -4.70
C ILE A 31 6.28 5.40 -5.36
N LYS A 32 5.38 4.78 -4.58
CA LYS A 32 4.30 3.97 -5.14
C LYS A 32 3.45 4.76 -6.13
N LYS A 33 3.05 5.99 -5.79
CA LYS A 33 2.28 6.85 -6.70
C LYS A 33 3.01 7.14 -8.01
N LEU A 34 4.32 7.42 -7.94
CA LEU A 34 5.12 7.65 -9.15
C LEU A 34 5.22 6.38 -10.02
N LEU A 35 5.28 5.19 -9.40
CA LEU A 35 5.29 3.92 -10.11
C LEU A 35 3.92 3.64 -10.76
N GLU A 36 2.82 3.94 -10.08
CA GLU A 36 1.46 3.86 -10.63
C GLU A 36 1.30 4.81 -11.82
N GLU A 37 1.68 6.08 -11.67
CA GLU A 37 1.63 7.07 -12.75
C GLU A 37 2.49 6.68 -13.97
N ALA A 38 3.63 6.03 -13.74
CA ALA A 38 4.46 5.49 -14.80
C ALA A 38 3.82 4.27 -15.46
N GLN A 39 3.22 3.38 -14.68
CA GLN A 39 2.57 2.16 -15.17
C GLN A 39 1.33 2.49 -16.00
N ASP A 40 0.54 3.49 -15.60
CA ASP A 40 -0.64 3.97 -16.32
C ASP A 40 -0.28 4.45 -17.75
N GLN A 41 0.88 5.09 -17.91
CA GLN A 41 1.36 5.52 -19.24
C GLN A 41 1.67 4.34 -20.17
N PHE A 42 2.08 3.20 -19.61
CA PHE A 42 2.30 1.99 -20.40
C PHE A 42 1.00 1.26 -20.70
N CYS A 43 -0.02 1.35 -19.84
CA CYS A 43 -1.29 0.65 -20.01
C CYS A 43 -1.97 0.94 -21.35
N GLU A 44 -1.96 2.20 -21.80
CA GLU A 44 -2.52 2.61 -23.10
C GLU A 44 -1.71 2.13 -24.31
N LEU A 45 -0.46 1.70 -24.09
CA LEU A 45 0.48 1.25 -25.10
C LEU A 45 0.61 -0.29 -25.17
N ILE A 46 -0.10 -1.02 -24.29
CA ILE A 46 -0.15 -2.48 -24.33
C ILE A 46 -0.95 -2.92 -25.55
N CYS A 47 -0.27 -3.12 -26.68
CA CYS A 47 -0.75 -3.86 -27.84
C CYS A 47 0.41 -4.70 -28.37
N ASP A 48 0.36 -6.02 -28.18
CA ASP A 48 1.23 -7.09 -28.74
C ASP A 48 2.77 -6.86 -28.82
N ASP A 49 3.31 -5.79 -28.24
CA ASP A 49 4.75 -5.52 -28.13
C ASP A 49 5.27 -6.03 -26.77
N ASP A 50 6.07 -7.10 -26.85
CA ASP A 50 6.53 -7.91 -25.71
C ASP A 50 7.33 -7.08 -24.68
N ASP A 51 8.13 -6.10 -25.14
CA ASP A 51 8.97 -5.27 -24.27
C ASP A 51 8.15 -4.30 -23.38
N VAL A 52 7.01 -3.81 -23.88
CA VAL A 52 6.12 -2.91 -23.12
C VAL A 52 5.39 -3.70 -22.02
N GLY A 53 4.98 -4.94 -22.33
CA GLY A 53 4.43 -5.87 -21.35
C GLY A 53 5.42 -6.19 -20.23
N VAL A 54 6.68 -6.44 -20.57
CA VAL A 54 7.76 -6.66 -19.59
C VAL A 54 7.96 -5.43 -18.69
N ALA A 55 7.97 -4.23 -19.26
CA ALA A 55 8.11 -2.99 -18.48
C ALA A 55 6.92 -2.79 -17.52
N TYR A 56 5.70 -3.06 -17.97
CA TYR A 56 4.49 -2.98 -17.14
C TYR A 56 4.55 -3.93 -15.94
N LEU A 57 4.91 -5.19 -16.17
CA LEU A 57 5.05 -6.19 -15.09
C LEU A 57 6.18 -5.84 -14.12
N THR A 58 7.30 -5.32 -14.63
CA THR A 58 8.42 -4.88 -13.78
C THR A 58 8.01 -3.73 -12.85
N LEU A 59 7.14 -2.82 -13.33
CA LEU A 59 6.59 -1.75 -12.48
C LEU A 59 5.63 -2.28 -11.42
N GLU A 60 4.82 -3.29 -11.75
CA GLU A 60 3.97 -3.99 -10.78
C GLU A 60 4.81 -4.63 -9.67
N GLU A 61 5.86 -5.37 -10.03
CA GLU A 61 6.80 -5.95 -9.07
C GLU A 61 7.49 -4.88 -8.19
N ALA A 62 7.87 -3.74 -8.79
CA ALA A 62 8.45 -2.63 -8.04
C ALA A 62 7.46 -2.02 -7.04
N GLN A 63 6.18 -1.91 -7.39
CA GLN A 63 5.14 -1.44 -6.48
C GLN A 63 4.95 -2.40 -5.31
N ASP A 64 4.97 -3.71 -5.55
CA ASP A 64 4.88 -4.73 -4.51
C ASP A 64 6.07 -4.67 -3.54
N LEU A 65 7.29 -4.47 -4.06
CA LEU A 65 8.47 -4.27 -3.22
C LEU A 65 8.35 -3.01 -2.35
N VAL A 66 7.81 -1.92 -2.90
CA VAL A 66 7.54 -0.68 -2.16
C VAL A 66 6.50 -0.91 -1.06
N LEU A 67 5.42 -1.65 -1.34
CA LEU A 67 4.40 -2.01 -0.36
C LEU A 67 4.98 -2.86 0.77
N ASN A 68 5.79 -3.87 0.44
CA ASN A 68 6.45 -4.72 1.42
C ASN A 68 7.44 -3.91 2.30
N GLY A 69 8.21 -3.01 1.69
CA GLY A 69 9.10 -2.09 2.41
C GLY A 69 8.34 -1.17 3.36
N LYS A 70 7.20 -0.62 2.90
CA LYS A 70 6.30 0.19 3.72
C LYS A 70 5.75 -0.59 4.91
N ALA A 71 5.17 -1.76 4.66
CA ALA A 71 4.59 -2.61 5.70
C ALA A 71 5.63 -3.01 6.76
N THR A 72 6.88 -3.28 6.34
CA THR A 72 7.98 -3.56 7.26
C THR A 72 8.28 -2.37 8.17
N LYS A 73 8.29 -1.15 7.63
CA LYS A 73 8.52 0.07 8.45
C LYS A 73 7.36 0.36 9.38
N GLU A 74 6.12 0.15 8.93
CA GLU A 74 4.93 0.27 9.78
C GLU A 74 4.98 -0.74 10.94
N SER A 75 5.36 -2.00 10.68
CA SER A 75 5.58 -3.00 11.72
C SER A 75 6.64 -2.59 12.74
N HIS A 76 7.78 -2.05 12.29
CA HIS A 76 8.81 -1.55 13.22
C HIS A 76 8.34 -0.33 14.02
N ILE A 77 7.47 0.51 13.47
CA ILE A 77 6.85 1.60 14.23
C ILE A 77 5.95 1.04 15.34
N ASP A 78 5.19 -0.02 15.08
CA ASP A 78 4.36 -0.68 16.10
C ASP A 78 5.21 -1.32 17.21
N GLU A 79 6.35 -1.92 16.85
CA GLU A 79 7.32 -2.45 17.82
C GLU A 79 7.92 -1.34 18.69
N GLU A 80 8.32 -0.22 18.08
CA GLU A 80 8.83 0.93 18.82
C GLU A 80 7.75 1.59 19.69
N GLU A 81 6.47 1.59 19.27
CA GLU A 81 5.35 2.03 20.12
C GLU A 81 5.29 1.20 21.39
N ALA A 82 5.38 -0.13 21.28
CA ALA A 82 5.36 -1.02 22.44
C ALA A 82 6.55 -0.76 23.40
N VAL A 83 7.77 -0.64 22.85
CA VAL A 83 8.96 -0.32 23.64
C VAL A 83 8.82 1.05 24.34
N LEU A 84 8.26 2.04 23.66
CA LEU A 84 8.02 3.36 24.25
C LEU A 84 7.00 3.30 25.39
N VAL A 85 5.96 2.47 25.29
CA VAL A 85 5.00 2.24 26.38
C VAL A 85 5.67 1.59 27.60
N GLU A 86 6.57 0.63 27.39
CA GLU A 86 7.35 0.03 28.50
C GLU A 86 8.25 1.08 29.17
N LEU A 87 8.95 1.89 28.39
CA LEU A 87 9.79 2.98 28.90
C LEU A 87 8.97 4.06 29.63
N PHE A 88 7.73 4.29 29.23
CA PHE A 88 6.83 5.21 29.94
C PHE A 88 6.52 4.74 31.37
N ALA A 89 6.37 3.42 31.56
CA ALA A 89 6.10 2.82 32.86
C ALA A 89 7.33 2.80 33.79
N ALA A 90 8.54 2.85 33.25
CA ALA A 90 9.78 2.77 34.03
C ALA A 90 9.99 3.99 34.94
N ASP A 91 10.43 3.78 36.18
CA ASP A 91 10.60 4.83 37.21
C ASP A 91 11.82 5.73 36.96
N ASP A 92 12.81 5.22 36.24
CA ASP A 92 14.09 5.87 35.94
C ASP A 92 14.05 6.77 34.69
N VAL A 93 12.91 6.81 33.98
CA VAL A 93 12.68 7.75 32.88
C VAL A 93 12.19 9.09 33.42
N SER A 94 12.89 10.16 33.02
CA SER A 94 12.59 11.51 33.49
C SER A 94 11.17 11.95 33.12
N ARG A 95 10.54 12.79 33.96
CA ARG A 95 9.19 13.31 33.69
C ARG A 95 9.06 14.01 32.33
N THR A 96 10.10 14.73 31.92
CA THR A 96 10.14 15.39 30.60
C THR A 96 10.14 14.36 29.48
N THR A 97 10.98 13.33 29.57
CA THR A 97 11.00 12.25 28.57
C THR A 97 9.68 11.48 28.55
N LYS A 98 9.04 11.23 29.70
CA LYS A 98 7.71 10.61 29.73
C LYS A 98 6.66 11.43 28.97
N ALA A 99 6.70 12.76 29.07
CA ALA A 99 5.80 13.62 28.30
C ALA A 99 6.06 13.53 26.78
N GLU A 100 7.33 13.45 26.37
CA GLU A 100 7.72 13.25 24.96
C GLU A 100 7.25 11.89 24.43
N ILE A 101 7.42 10.82 25.23
CA ILE A 101 6.91 9.48 24.92
C ILE A 101 5.39 9.52 24.72
N TYR A 102 4.66 10.09 25.69
CA TYR A 102 3.20 10.20 25.62
C TYR A 102 2.74 10.92 24.35
N ALA A 103 3.40 12.04 24.01
CA ALA A 103 3.09 12.79 22.80
C ALA A 103 3.40 11.99 21.53
N CYS A 104 4.47 11.18 21.51
CA CYS A 104 4.80 10.30 20.40
C CYS A 104 3.73 9.21 20.20
N VAL A 105 3.44 8.44 21.24
CA VAL A 105 2.45 7.35 21.22
C VAL A 105 1.06 7.86 20.86
N SER A 106 0.63 8.99 21.44
CA SER A 106 -0.67 9.59 21.13
C SER A 106 -0.81 9.97 19.65
N ARG A 107 0.27 10.44 19.01
CA ARG A 107 0.29 10.74 17.58
C ARG A 107 0.18 9.47 16.74
N LEU A 108 0.92 8.42 17.08
CA LEU A 108 0.84 7.13 16.38
C LEU A 108 -0.58 6.55 16.42
N GLN A 109 -1.22 6.59 17.58
CA GLN A 109 -2.59 6.10 17.74
C GLN A 109 -3.62 6.95 16.99
N ALA A 110 -3.42 8.26 16.94
CA ALA A 110 -4.27 9.15 16.15
C ALA A 110 -4.14 8.86 14.64
N ASP A 111 -2.90 8.65 14.16
CA ASP A 111 -2.65 8.31 12.77
C ASP A 111 -3.28 6.95 12.40
N ARG A 112 -3.16 5.94 13.28
CA ARG A 112 -3.77 4.61 13.05
C ARG A 112 -5.30 4.71 12.94
N ARG A 113 -5.96 5.46 13.83
CA ARG A 113 -7.42 5.68 13.77
C ARG A 113 -7.84 6.38 12.48
N LYS A 114 -7.09 7.38 12.04
CA LYS A 114 -7.37 8.07 10.78
C LYS A 114 -7.32 7.11 9.60
N CYS A 115 -6.32 6.22 9.55
CA CYS A 115 -6.22 5.20 8.50
C CYS A 115 -7.35 4.17 8.56
N GLU A 116 -7.81 3.78 9.75
CA GLU A 116 -8.95 2.87 9.93
C GLU A 116 -10.26 3.51 9.45
N ASP A 117 -10.49 4.78 9.78
CA ASP A 117 -11.67 5.54 9.34
C ASP A 117 -11.68 5.70 7.80
N GLU A 118 -10.53 6.02 7.18
CA GLU A 118 -10.40 6.11 5.73
C GLU A 118 -10.69 4.77 5.03
N ARG A 119 -10.26 3.63 5.60
CA ARG A 119 -10.57 2.30 5.07
C ARG A 119 -12.07 1.97 5.14
N GLN A 120 -12.72 2.27 6.27
CA GLN A 120 -14.16 2.04 6.43
C GLN A 120 -15.00 2.88 5.46
N HIS A 121 -14.55 4.08 5.11
CA HIS A 121 -15.21 4.92 4.10
C HIS A 121 -15.08 4.35 2.67
N ILE A 122 -13.95 3.73 2.32
CA ILE A 122 -13.75 3.09 1.02
C ILE A 122 -14.61 1.83 0.89
N ASP A 123 -14.64 0.99 1.92
CA ASP A 123 -15.42 -0.26 1.93
C ASP A 123 -16.94 -0.01 1.89
N SER A 124 -17.42 1.15 2.36
CA SER A 124 -18.84 1.55 2.28
C SER A 124 -19.26 2.06 0.88
N HIS A 125 -18.29 2.43 0.03
CA HIS A 125 -18.55 2.89 -1.34
C HIS A 125 -18.27 1.83 -2.42
N GLY A 126 -17.81 0.64 -2.04
CA GLY A 126 -17.80 -0.53 -2.92
C GLY A 126 -19.21 -1.13 -3.04
N TYR A 127 -19.87 -0.89 -4.19
CA TYR A 127 -21.24 -1.29 -4.58
C TYR A 127 -22.37 -0.28 -4.27
N SER A 128 -22.40 0.83 -5.01
CA SER A 128 -23.66 1.26 -5.62
C SER A 128 -23.59 1.00 -7.12
N GLY A 129 -24.19 -0.10 -7.57
CA GLY A 129 -24.38 -0.36 -8.98
C GLY A 129 -25.18 0.78 -9.59
N ASN A 130 -24.53 1.59 -10.42
CA ASN A 130 -25.21 2.49 -11.34
C ASN A 130 -25.70 1.63 -12.51
N GLN A 131 -26.82 0.94 -12.30
CA GLN A 131 -27.74 0.67 -13.41
C GLN A 131 -28.45 1.99 -13.68
N ASN A 132 -28.08 2.67 -14.75
CA ASN A 132 -28.99 3.52 -15.50
C ASN A 132 -28.62 3.42 -16.97
N ASP A 133 -29.63 3.02 -17.73
CA ASP A 133 -29.63 2.81 -19.16
C ASP A 133 -29.31 4.09 -19.93
N GLU A 134 -28.25 4.08 -20.75
CA GLU A 134 -28.18 4.92 -21.95
C GLU A 134 -27.55 4.11 -23.09
N ASP A 135 -28.45 3.50 -23.86
CA ASP A 135 -28.45 3.41 -25.32
C ASP A 135 -27.23 4.04 -26.02
N SER A 136 -26.24 3.22 -26.35
CA SER A 136 -25.19 3.60 -27.29
C SER A 136 -25.10 2.53 -28.37
N GLY A 137 -25.75 2.84 -29.49
CA GLY A 137 -25.88 1.96 -30.63
C GLY A 137 -24.53 1.62 -31.26
N CYS A 138 -24.15 0.35 -31.13
CA CYS A 138 -23.17 -0.28 -32.01
C CYS A 138 -23.94 -1.24 -32.92
N ASN A 139 -24.29 -0.75 -34.11
CA ASN A 139 -24.86 -1.52 -35.20
C ASN A 139 -23.85 -2.60 -35.66
N PHE A 140 -24.02 -3.84 -35.19
CA PHE A 140 -23.38 -5.02 -35.79
C PHE A 140 -24.42 -5.81 -36.57
N ASP A 141 -24.79 -5.28 -37.74
CA ASP A 141 -25.36 -6.10 -38.80
C ASP A 141 -24.24 -6.52 -39.76
N ASN A 142 -23.72 -7.72 -39.57
CA ASN A 142 -23.30 -8.50 -40.72
C ASN A 142 -23.60 -9.98 -40.50
N LYS A 143 -24.75 -10.40 -41.03
CA LYS A 143 -25.08 -11.80 -41.25
C LYS A 143 -24.08 -12.37 -42.25
N ASN A 144 -23.41 -13.46 -41.88
CA ASN A 144 -22.98 -14.42 -42.88
C ASN A 144 -23.12 -15.84 -42.34
N ASP A 145 -24.34 -16.35 -42.44
CA ASP A 145 -24.66 -17.77 -42.32
C ASP A 145 -24.22 -18.51 -43.59
N ASN A 146 -23.23 -19.40 -43.47
CA ASN A 146 -23.22 -20.78 -44.04
C ASN A 146 -21.80 -21.34 -44.09
N LYS A 147 -21.51 -22.44 -43.38
CA LYS A 147 -21.82 -23.79 -43.87
C LYS A 147 -21.45 -24.83 -42.82
N VAL A 148 -22.43 -25.68 -42.55
CA VAL A 148 -22.38 -26.90 -41.76
C VAL A 148 -21.30 -27.86 -42.29
N MET A 149 -20.51 -28.42 -41.37
CA MET A 149 -19.62 -29.54 -41.63
C MET A 149 -20.42 -30.80 -41.96
N ASP A 150 -20.15 -31.40 -43.11
CA ASP A 150 -20.57 -32.78 -43.42
C ASP A 150 -19.30 -33.65 -43.50
N MET A 151 -19.13 -34.51 -42.49
CA MET A 151 -18.02 -35.45 -42.39
C MET A 151 -18.35 -36.70 -43.22
N GLY A 152 -17.89 -36.72 -44.47
CA GLY A 152 -17.90 -37.90 -45.33
C GLY A 152 -16.67 -38.79 -45.12
N PHE A 153 -16.84 -39.85 -44.33
CA PHE A 153 -15.92 -40.98 -44.20
C PHE A 153 -15.85 -41.75 -45.54
N LYS A 154 -14.64 -42.03 -46.06
CA LYS A 154 -14.45 -43.10 -47.05
C LYS A 154 -13.13 -43.82 -46.81
N ALA A 155 -13.28 -45.07 -46.37
CA ALA A 155 -12.26 -46.11 -46.42
C ALA A 155 -12.17 -46.66 -47.86
N GLY A 156 -10.96 -47.03 -48.26
CA GLY A 156 -10.63 -47.67 -49.53
C GLY A 156 -9.12 -47.81 -49.65
#